data_AF-A0A2E7MM03-F1
#
_entry.id   AF-A0A2E7MM03-F1
#
_cell.length_a   1.000
_cell.length_b   1.000
_cell.length_c   1.000
_cell.angle_alpha   90.00
_cell.angle_beta   90.00
_cell.angle_gamma   90.00
#
_symmetry.space_group_name_H-M   'P 1'
#
loop_
_entity.id
_entity.type
_entity.pdbx_description
1 polymer ?
#
loop_
_entity_poly.entity_id
_entity_poly.type
_entity_poly.pdbx_seq_one_letter_code
_entity_poly.pdbx_strand_id
1 'polypeptide(L)'
;MSVDIIRDYTGRGETGSSSLKIQSQPRTEAPGAAGKPSFMDLVKDFAGDVNNLQFQAGHGIDMLATGQAADVHQVMVAVEEAGIALDLMLEIRNKVLEGYQELIRMQV
;
A
#
# COMPACT_ATOMS: atom_id res chain seq x y z
N MET A 1 3.43 -27.21 46.17
CA MET A 1 3.44 -27.44 47.63
C MET A 1 4.71 -28.22 47.91
N SER A 2 5.79 -27.69 48.49
CA SER A 2 6.07 -26.37 49.05
C SER A 2 7.52 -26.02 48.74
N VAL A 3 7.80 -24.73 48.71
CA VAL A 3 9.10 -24.12 48.45
C VAL A 3 9.94 -24.19 49.71
N ASP A 4 11.20 -24.60 49.60
CA ASP A 4 12.21 -24.32 50.63
C ASP A 4 13.21 -23.29 50.07
N ILE A 5 13.15 -22.10 50.65
CA ILE A 5 14.05 -20.97 50.42
C ILE A 5 15.07 -20.97 51.58
N ILE A 6 16.29 -20.51 51.28
CA ILE A 6 17.34 -19.98 52.16
C ILE A 6 18.44 -20.99 52.56
N ARG A 7 19.61 -20.91 51.89
CA ARG A 7 20.85 -20.50 52.58
C ARG A 7 22.03 -20.20 51.64
N ASP A 8 22.88 -19.31 52.17
CA ASP A 8 24.28 -19.06 51.81
C ASP A 8 24.56 -18.04 50.70
N TYR A 9 24.51 -16.77 51.11
CA TYR A 9 25.32 -15.70 50.56
C TYR A 9 26.59 -15.55 51.42
N THR A 10 27.70 -16.18 51.04
CA THR A 10 29.04 -15.61 51.28
C THR A 10 30.11 -16.42 50.55
N GLY A 11 30.99 -15.72 49.83
CA GLY A 11 32.33 -16.19 49.56
C GLY A 11 32.71 -16.43 48.11
N ARG A 12 33.44 -15.43 47.57
CA ARG A 12 34.66 -15.62 46.77
C ARG A 12 34.51 -15.88 45.26
N GLY A 13 34.57 -14.76 44.54
CA GLY A 13 35.29 -14.53 43.28
C GLY A 13 35.42 -15.65 42.26
N GLU A 14 34.81 -15.44 41.10
CA GLU A 14 35.42 -15.62 39.79
C GLU A 14 34.77 -14.58 38.85
N THR A 15 35.56 -13.59 38.46
CA THR A 15 35.28 -12.73 37.31
C THR A 15 35.35 -13.59 36.06
N GLY A 16 34.22 -13.79 35.38
CA GLY A 16 34.17 -14.59 34.16
C GLY A 16 32.98 -14.20 33.31
N SER A 17 33.23 -13.25 32.40
CA SER A 17 32.35 -12.76 31.35
C SER A 17 31.46 -13.86 30.75
N SER A 18 30.23 -13.98 31.25
CA SER A 18 29.19 -14.73 30.54
C SER A 18 28.78 -13.89 29.34
N SER A 19 29.52 -14.08 28.25
CA SER A 19 29.15 -13.57 26.93
C SER A 19 27.72 -14.02 26.64
N LEU A 20 26.80 -13.06 26.61
CA LEU A 20 25.50 -13.26 25.98
C LEU A 20 25.78 -13.67 24.54
N LYS A 21 25.74 -14.97 24.26
CA LYS A 21 25.63 -15.48 22.91
C LYS A 21 24.27 -15.03 22.42
N ILE A 22 24.25 -13.94 21.65
CA ILE A 22 23.13 -13.61 20.78
C ILE A 22 23.06 -14.75 19.77
N GLN A 23 22.35 -15.81 20.14
CA GLN A 23 22.00 -16.88 19.25
C GLN A 23 20.98 -16.28 18.29
N SER A 24 21.44 -15.97 17.08
CA SER A 24 20.62 -15.58 15.94
C SER A 24 19.66 -16.72 15.63
N GLN A 25 18.53 -16.76 16.31
CA GLN A 25 17.42 -17.60 15.91
C GLN A 25 16.89 -17.04 14.59
N PRO A 26 16.81 -17.86 13.52
CA PRO A 26 16.11 -17.43 12.33
C PRO A 26 14.67 -17.15 12.75
N ARG A 27 14.25 -15.90 12.60
CA ARG A 27 12.86 -15.50 12.79
C ARG A 27 12.05 -16.37 11.84
N THR A 28 11.36 -17.37 12.41
CA THR A 28 10.39 -18.17 11.68
C THR A 28 9.32 -17.21 11.21
N GLU A 29 9.29 -16.97 9.91
CA GLU A 29 8.29 -16.17 9.23
C GLU A 29 6.93 -16.81 9.51
N ALA A 30 6.05 -16.08 10.17
CA ALA A 30 4.70 -16.55 10.45
C ALA A 30 3.98 -16.80 9.10
N PRO A 31 3.39 -17.99 8.88
CA PRO A 31 2.56 -18.23 7.71
C PRO A 31 1.21 -17.56 7.94
N GLY A 32 1.02 -16.37 7.39
CA GLY A 32 -0.23 -15.64 7.58
C GLY A 32 -0.18 -14.16 7.27
N ALA A 33 0.24 -13.80 6.07
CA ALA A 33 -0.24 -12.58 5.45
C ALA A 33 -0.88 -12.97 4.13
N ALA A 34 -2.20 -13.16 4.12
CA ALA A 34 -2.95 -12.83 2.92
C ALA A 34 -2.59 -11.37 2.62
N GLY A 35 -1.68 -11.19 1.66
CA GLY A 35 -0.98 -9.93 1.43
C GLY A 35 -2.01 -8.84 1.19
N LYS A 36 -1.95 -7.76 1.98
CA LYS A 36 -2.67 -6.54 1.63
C LYS A 36 -2.21 -6.14 0.22
N PRO A 37 -3.13 -5.75 -0.68
CA PRO A 37 -2.75 -5.34 -2.03
C PRO A 37 -1.68 -4.25 -1.94
N SER A 38 -0.66 -4.37 -2.78
CA SER A 38 0.39 -3.37 -2.79
C SER A 38 -0.19 -2.04 -3.27
N PHE A 39 0.45 -0.94 -2.91
CA PHE A 39 0.06 0.37 -3.45
C PHE A 39 0.06 0.38 -4.99
N MET A 40 0.98 -0.37 -5.61
CA MET A 40 1.05 -0.47 -7.07
C MET A 40 -0.14 -1.22 -7.66
N ASP A 41 -0.67 -2.22 -6.95
CA ASP A 41 -1.89 -2.92 -7.36
C ASP A 41 -3.08 -1.96 -7.31
N LEU A 42 -3.20 -1.16 -6.24
CA LEU A 42 -4.26 -0.14 -6.13
C LEU A 42 -4.20 0.90 -7.25
N VAL A 43 -3.00 1.39 -7.59
CA VAL A 43 -2.83 2.36 -8.69
C VAL A 43 -3.17 1.73 -10.04
N LYS A 44 -2.83 0.45 -10.22
CA LYS A 44 -3.16 -0.30 -11.45
C LYS A 44 -4.66 -0.53 -11.58
N ASP A 45 -5.33 -0.90 -10.49
CA ASP A 45 -6.77 -1.09 -10.46
C ASP A 45 -7.49 0.23 -10.74
N PHE A 46 -7.07 1.31 -10.08
CA PHE A 46 -7.59 2.66 -10.32
C PHE A 46 -7.40 3.12 -11.77
N ALA A 47 -6.26 2.84 -12.39
CA ALA A 47 -6.05 3.14 -13.80
C ALA A 47 -7.02 2.36 -14.71
N GLY A 48 -7.36 1.12 -14.34
CA GLY A 48 -8.40 0.34 -15.00
C GLY A 48 -9.79 0.96 -14.85
N ASP A 49 -10.12 1.43 -13.65
CA ASP A 49 -11.39 2.10 -13.35
C ASP A 49 -11.54 3.41 -14.13
N VAL A 50 -10.50 4.24 -14.18
CA VAL A 50 -10.47 5.47 -14.99
C VAL A 50 -10.70 5.17 -16.47
N ASN A 51 -10.08 4.12 -17.01
CA ASN A 51 -10.30 3.71 -18.39
C ASN A 51 -11.77 3.28 -18.64
N ASN A 52 -12.39 2.59 -17.68
CA ASN A 52 -13.79 2.20 -17.78
C ASN A 52 -14.72 3.43 -17.72
N LEU A 53 -14.47 4.36 -16.79
CA LEU A 53 -15.19 5.64 -16.70
C LEU A 53 -15.13 6.41 -18.02
N GLN A 54 -13.94 6.52 -18.62
CA GLN A 54 -13.75 7.19 -19.92
C GLN A 54 -14.53 6.50 -21.05
N PHE A 55 -14.57 5.16 -21.07
CA PHE A 55 -15.36 4.42 -22.04
C PHE A 55 -16.87 4.65 -21.88
N GLN A 56 -17.37 4.63 -20.64
CA GLN A 56 -18.77 4.90 -20.34
C GLN A 56 -19.17 6.33 -20.71
N ALA A 57 -18.34 7.31 -20.36
CA ALA A 57 -18.53 8.71 -20.74
C ALA A 57 -18.58 8.88 -22.26
N GLY A 58 -17.62 8.29 -23.00
CA GLY A 58 -17.59 8.33 -24.46
C GLY A 58 -18.80 7.69 -25.11
N HIS A 59 -19.22 6.51 -24.62
CA HIS A 59 -20.44 5.84 -25.10
C HIS A 59 -21.71 6.65 -24.80
N GLY A 60 -21.78 7.27 -23.62
CA GLY A 60 -22.87 8.18 -23.25
C GLY A 60 -22.96 9.38 -24.18
N ILE A 61 -21.82 9.99 -24.53
CA ILE A 61 -21.74 11.10 -25.48
C ILE A 61 -22.23 10.66 -26.87
N ASP A 62 -21.84 9.49 -27.34
CA ASP A 62 -22.24 8.99 -28.66
C ASP A 62 -23.74 8.69 -28.73
N MET A 63 -24.29 8.05 -27.70
CA MET A 63 -25.75 7.85 -27.59
C MET A 63 -26.50 9.18 -27.53
N LEU A 64 -25.95 10.18 -26.84
CA LEU A 64 -26.54 11.51 -26.77
C LEU A 64 -26.52 12.22 -28.13
N ALA A 65 -25.38 12.17 -28.83
CA ALA A 65 -25.21 12.77 -30.16
C ALA A 65 -26.12 12.12 -31.22
N THR A 66 -26.38 10.82 -31.09
CA THR A 66 -27.30 10.09 -31.98
C THR A 66 -28.77 10.19 -31.56
N GLY A 67 -29.08 10.92 -30.47
CA GLY A 67 -30.44 11.10 -29.97
C GLY A 67 -31.05 9.85 -29.30
N GLN A 68 -30.22 8.85 -29.00
CA GLN A 68 -30.61 7.61 -28.33
C GLN A 68 -30.50 7.69 -26.81
N ALA A 69 -29.77 8.66 -26.27
CA ALA A 69 -29.68 8.85 -24.81
C ALA A 69 -30.98 9.47 -24.26
N ALA A 70 -31.61 8.77 -23.33
CA ALA A 70 -32.81 9.25 -22.63
C ALA A 70 -32.50 10.28 -21.53
N ASP A 71 -31.26 10.33 -21.03
CA ASP A 71 -30.88 11.19 -19.91
C ASP A 71 -29.53 11.89 -20.13
N VAL A 72 -29.62 13.17 -20.51
CA VAL A 72 -28.46 14.06 -20.72
C VAL A 72 -27.71 14.32 -19.42
N HIS A 73 -28.42 14.39 -18.28
CA HIS A 73 -27.78 14.67 -16.99
C HIS A 73 -26.87 13.52 -16.60
N GLN A 74 -27.31 12.28 -16.83
CA GLN A 74 -26.49 11.11 -16.51
C GLN A 74 -25.22 11.03 -17.37
N VAL A 75 -25.31 11.41 -18.64
CA VAL A 75 -24.13 11.51 -19.52
C VAL A 75 -23.18 12.60 -19.03
N MET A 76 -23.69 13.79 -18.68
CA MET A 76 -22.88 14.89 -18.13
C MET A 76 -22.17 14.48 -16.83
N VAL A 77 -22.86 13.77 -15.93
CA VAL A 77 -22.26 13.26 -14.68
C VAL A 77 -21.16 12.27 -14.97
N ALA A 78 -21.38 11.31 -15.89
CA ALA A 78 -20.36 10.33 -16.25
C ALA A 78 -19.10 10.99 -16.86
N VAL A 79 -19.29 12.03 -17.68
CA VAL A 79 -18.17 12.80 -18.26
C VAL A 79 -17.39 13.55 -17.18
N GLU A 80 -18.08 14.21 -16.24
CA GLU A 80 -17.44 14.94 -15.14
C GLU A 80 -16.67 13.99 -14.21
N GLU A 81 -17.26 12.84 -13.87
CA GLU A 81 -16.64 11.82 -13.04
C GLU A 81 -15.36 11.27 -13.71
N ALA A 82 -15.43 10.97 -15.00
CA ALA A 82 -14.28 10.48 -15.75
C ALA A 82 -13.15 11.54 -15.85
N GLY A 83 -13.52 12.82 -15.97
CA GLY A 83 -12.57 13.94 -15.94
C GLY A 83 -11.84 14.07 -14.60
N ILE A 84 -12.59 14.14 -13.49
CA ILE A 84 -12.02 14.25 -12.14
C ILE A 84 -11.12 13.04 -11.82
N ALA A 85 -11.57 11.83 -12.18
CA ALA A 85 -10.81 10.61 -11.94
C ALA A 85 -9.49 10.58 -12.74
N LEU A 86 -9.51 11.09 -13.99
CA LEU A 86 -8.31 11.23 -14.80
C LEU A 86 -7.32 12.24 -14.21
N ASP A 87 -7.80 13.40 -13.76
CA ASP A 87 -6.95 14.43 -13.14
C ASP A 87 -6.24 13.87 -11.91
N LEU A 88 -6.97 13.13 -11.06
CA LEU A 88 -6.39 12.44 -9.92
C LEU A 88 -5.33 11.41 -10.34
N MET A 89 -5.57 10.64 -11.39
CA MET A 89 -4.59 9.67 -11.92
C MET A 89 -3.30 10.36 -12.38
N LEU A 90 -3.42 11.53 -13.03
CA LEU A 90 -2.27 12.32 -13.46
C LEU A 90 -1.46 12.84 -12.27
N GLU A 91 -2.12 13.30 -11.21
CA GLU A 91 -1.45 13.69 -9.96
C GLU A 91 -0.70 12.52 -9.34
N ILE A 92 -1.32 11.35 -9.25
CA ILE A 92 -0.68 10.13 -8.73
C ILE A 92 0.53 9.77 -9.59
N ARG A 93 0.39 9.77 -10.92
CA ARG A 93 1.48 9.51 -11.86
C ARG A 93 2.66 10.45 -11.60
N ASN A 94 2.39 11.74 -11.45
CA ASN A 94 3.42 12.75 -11.19
C ASN A 94 4.12 12.48 -9.84
N LYS A 95 3.35 12.20 -8.77
CA LYS A 95 3.90 11.92 -7.44
C LYS A 95 4.74 10.64 -7.39
N VAL A 96 4.36 9.61 -8.13
CA VAL A 96 5.16 8.37 -8.24
C VAL A 96 6.48 8.64 -8.94
N LEU A 97 6.48 9.44 -10.02
CA LEU A 97 7.71 9.83 -10.72
C LEU A 97 8.61 10.72 -9.86
N GLU A 98 8.04 11.67 -9.12
CA GLU A 98 8.77 12.50 -8.14
C GLU A 98 9.40 11.65 -7.04
N GLY A 99 8.63 10.74 -6.44
CA GLY A 99 9.13 9.83 -5.40
C GLY A 99 10.26 8.93 -5.91
N TYR A 100 10.16 8.44 -7.15
CA TYR A 100 11.25 7.70 -7.78
C TYR A 100 12.51 8.54 -7.97
N GLN A 101 12.38 9.80 -8.42
CA GLN A 101 13.52 10.71 -8.58
C GLN A 101 14.19 11.07 -7.25
N GLU A 102 13.41 11.27 -6.19
CA GLU A 102 13.93 11.62 -4.85
C GLU A 102 14.78 10.48 -4.26
N LEU A 103 14.35 9.23 -4.42
CA LEU A 103 15.13 8.05 -3.97
C LEU A 103 16.52 7.98 -4.61
N ILE A 104 16.64 8.36 -5.89
CA ILE A 104 17.92 8.36 -6.61
C ILE A 104 18.83 9.50 -6.11
N ARG A 105 18.26 10.64 -5.75
CA ARG A 105 19.00 11.81 -5.24
C ARG A 105 19.60 11.59 -3.85
N MET A 106 19.08 10.67 -3.05
CA MET A 106 19.64 10.34 -1.74
C MET A 106 20.92 9.49 -1.79
N GLN A 107 21.20 8.80 -2.90
CA GLN A 107 22.34 7.87 -3.01
C GLN A 107 23.59 8.46 -3.66
N VAL A 108 23.59 9.74 -4.05
CA VAL A 108 24.79 10.42 -4.57
C VAL A 108 25.57 11.16 -3.49
#